data_AF-A0A4Z1AMF4-F1
#
_entry.id   AF-A0A4Z1AMF4-F1
#
_cell.length_a   1.000
_cell.length_b   1.000
_cell.length_c   1.000
_cell.angle_alpha   90.00
_cell.angle_beta   90.00
_cell.angle_gamma   90.00
#
_symmetry.space_group_name_H-M   'P 1'
#
loop_
_entity.id
_entity.type
_entity.pdbx_description
1 polymer ?
#
loop_
_entity_poly.entity_id
_entity_poly.type
_entity_poly.pdbx_seq_one_letter_code
_entity_poly.pdbx_strand_id
1 'polypeptide(L)'
;MKKYLIFLLFLLPGLLSAQTEMPNSLDGFAEASWGMTFESIREKFLSMATNPESKEKIELLNEKKEESLLIKRNGIFYLYRFYKTPELLKEVRPKREGGRESDPSIDGQTEFRENGILFSVGVTFNLVPTDKIKEKMEKKYGKPRKESIGDDKVSGAAIWELVERRENPPRGGFAVVWREGYKKAPYTRRIDYFSANLKEVIAKDYVDFFSVQETKTLRDLIP
;
A
#
# COMPACT_ATOMS: atom_id res chain seq x y z
N MET A 1 3.68 -46.85 -61.66
CA MET A 1 3.43 -45.41 -61.45
C MET A 1 2.63 -45.26 -60.15
N LYS A 2 3.17 -44.51 -59.18
CA LYS A 2 2.67 -44.30 -57.79
C LYS A 2 1.42 -43.40 -57.82
N LYS A 3 0.25 -43.79 -57.28
CA LYS A 3 -0.24 -43.76 -55.86
C LYS A 3 -0.19 -42.39 -55.17
N TYR A 4 -1.39 -41.83 -54.93
CA TYR A 4 -1.75 -40.78 -53.97
C TYR A 4 -1.36 -41.17 -52.53
N LEU A 5 -1.02 -40.21 -51.67
CA LEU A 5 -1.76 -39.88 -50.44
C LEU A 5 -1.12 -38.70 -49.69
N ILE A 6 -1.98 -37.79 -49.23
CA ILE A 6 -1.75 -36.61 -48.39
C ILE A 6 -1.19 -37.01 -47.01
N PHE A 7 -0.23 -36.23 -46.47
CA PHE A 7 -0.03 -36.13 -45.03
C PHE A 7 0.32 -34.69 -44.62
N LEU A 8 -0.63 -34.05 -43.93
CA LEU A 8 -0.46 -32.82 -43.17
C LEU A 8 0.50 -33.10 -41.99
N LEU A 9 1.59 -32.34 -41.89
CA LEU A 9 2.34 -32.22 -40.64
C LEU A 9 1.93 -30.91 -39.97
N PHE A 10 1.20 -31.06 -38.87
CA PHE A 10 0.86 -30.01 -37.91
C PHE A 10 2.15 -29.38 -37.35
N LEU A 11 2.42 -28.13 -37.71
CA LEU A 11 3.26 -27.23 -36.92
C LEU A 11 2.38 -26.67 -35.80
N LEU A 12 2.43 -27.33 -34.64
CA LEU A 12 1.84 -26.81 -33.41
C LEU A 12 2.60 -25.53 -33.01
N PRO A 13 1.90 -24.40 -32.78
CA PRO A 13 2.53 -23.18 -32.29
C PRO A 13 3.00 -23.41 -30.87
N GLY A 14 4.25 -23.01 -30.60
CA GLY A 14 4.81 -22.98 -29.26
C GLY A 14 3.91 -22.15 -28.34
N LEU A 15 3.18 -22.84 -27.47
CA LEU A 15 2.66 -22.28 -26.24
C LEU A 15 3.86 -21.91 -25.37
N LEU A 16 4.42 -20.72 -25.59
CA LEU A 16 5.12 -20.02 -24.52
C LEU A 16 4.08 -19.79 -23.42
N SER A 17 4.08 -20.64 -22.39
CA SER A 17 3.56 -20.25 -21.09
C SER A 17 4.31 -18.98 -20.70
N ALA A 18 3.62 -17.84 -20.79
CA ALA A 18 4.02 -16.64 -20.06
C ALA A 18 3.98 -17.03 -18.58
N GLN A 19 5.11 -17.45 -18.02
CA GLN A 19 5.31 -17.46 -16.58
C GLN A 19 5.10 -16.01 -16.15
N THR A 20 3.96 -15.75 -15.53
CA THR A 20 3.73 -14.46 -14.89
C THR A 20 4.71 -14.43 -13.72
N GLU A 21 5.82 -13.72 -13.89
CA GLU A 21 6.75 -13.50 -12.79
C GLU A 21 5.97 -12.89 -11.63
N MET A 22 5.99 -13.56 -10.48
CA MET A 22 5.34 -13.04 -9.29
C MET A 22 6.10 -11.78 -8.86
N PRO A 23 5.42 -10.66 -8.61
CA PRO A 23 6.09 -9.44 -8.20
C PRO A 23 6.77 -9.65 -6.83
N ASN A 24 8.08 -9.39 -6.79
CA ASN A 24 8.91 -9.51 -5.58
C ASN A 24 8.83 -8.24 -4.70
N SER A 25 8.31 -7.13 -5.23
CA SER A 25 8.15 -5.84 -4.54
C SER A 25 6.73 -5.30 -4.71
N LEU A 26 6.27 -4.55 -3.70
CA LEU A 26 5.03 -3.78 -3.74
C LEU A 26 5.37 -2.28 -3.75
N ASP A 27 5.58 -1.68 -4.92
CA ASP A 27 5.98 -0.27 -5.08
C ASP A 27 4.83 0.74 -4.94
N GLY A 28 3.61 0.24 -4.69
CA GLY A 28 2.41 1.04 -4.61
C GLY A 28 1.16 0.18 -4.43
N PHE A 29 0.01 0.82 -4.57
CA PHE A 29 -1.28 0.17 -4.65
C PHE A 29 -2.00 0.56 -5.94
N ALA A 30 -2.28 -0.44 -6.79
CA ALA A 30 -2.95 -0.26 -8.08
C ALA A 30 -2.27 0.83 -8.92
N GLU A 31 -2.97 1.90 -9.27
CA GLU A 31 -2.44 3.00 -10.06
C GLU A 31 -1.66 4.04 -9.23
N ALA A 32 -1.54 3.87 -7.91
CA ALA A 32 -0.87 4.82 -7.01
C ALA A 32 0.44 4.27 -6.47
N SER A 33 1.55 4.91 -6.78
CA SER A 33 2.87 4.58 -6.23
C SER A 33 3.02 5.14 -4.81
N TRP A 34 3.81 4.47 -3.98
CA TRP A 34 4.22 5.06 -2.69
C TRP A 34 4.94 6.39 -2.92
N GLY A 35 4.76 7.33 -2.00
CA GLY A 35 5.35 8.66 -2.10
C GLY A 35 4.56 9.67 -2.95
N MET A 36 3.53 9.26 -3.69
CA MET A 36 2.66 10.21 -4.43
C MET A 36 1.94 11.16 -3.47
N THR A 37 1.80 12.43 -3.86
CA THR A 37 1.11 13.45 -3.06
C THR A 37 -0.41 13.28 -3.09
N PHE A 38 -1.09 13.90 -2.13
CA PHE A 38 -2.55 13.95 -2.10
C PHE A 38 -3.13 14.49 -3.41
N GLU A 39 -2.62 15.63 -3.90
CA GLU A 39 -3.12 16.26 -5.13
C GLU A 39 -2.98 15.35 -6.35
N SER A 40 -1.84 14.66 -6.48
CA SER A 40 -1.58 13.78 -7.62
C SER A 40 -2.54 12.60 -7.65
N ILE A 41 -2.81 11.99 -6.50
CA ILE A 41 -3.76 10.87 -6.39
C ILE A 41 -5.19 11.35 -6.62
N ARG A 42 -5.55 12.50 -6.05
CA ARG A 42 -6.87 13.11 -6.22
C ARG A 42 -7.16 13.41 -7.69
N GLU A 43 -6.23 14.06 -8.39
CA GLU A 43 -6.35 14.38 -9.81
C GLU A 43 -6.50 13.12 -10.66
N LYS A 44 -5.71 12.08 -10.36
CA LYS A 44 -5.84 10.77 -11.01
C LYS A 44 -7.26 10.20 -10.84
N PHE A 45 -7.83 10.19 -9.63
CA PHE A 45 -9.19 9.65 -9.46
C PHE A 45 -10.29 10.54 -10.07
N LEU A 46 -10.11 11.85 -10.05
CA LEU A 46 -11.02 12.77 -10.72
C LEU A 46 -11.05 12.51 -12.23
N SER A 47 -9.89 12.43 -12.88
CA SER A 47 -9.81 12.12 -14.31
C SER A 47 -10.46 10.78 -14.66
N MET A 48 -10.28 9.75 -13.84
CA MET A 48 -10.92 8.45 -14.03
C MET A 48 -12.45 8.50 -13.81
N ALA A 49 -12.91 9.27 -12.82
CA ALA A 49 -14.33 9.43 -12.52
C ALA A 49 -15.07 10.23 -13.61
N THR A 50 -14.39 11.18 -14.26
CA THR A 50 -14.96 12.01 -15.34
C THR A 50 -14.84 11.38 -16.73
N ASN A 51 -14.14 10.25 -16.87
CA ASN A 51 -13.96 9.59 -18.15
C ASN A 51 -15.25 8.83 -18.55
N PRO A 52 -15.98 9.26 -19.60
CA PRO A 52 -17.23 8.62 -20.02
C PRO A 52 -17.04 7.21 -20.59
N GLU A 53 -15.82 6.84 -21.00
CA GLU A 53 -15.49 5.49 -21.47
C GLU A 53 -15.12 4.53 -20.34
N SER A 54 -15.02 5.03 -19.10
CA SER A 54 -14.68 4.21 -17.95
C SER A 54 -15.81 3.22 -17.63
N LYS A 55 -15.47 1.93 -17.59
CA LYS A 55 -16.37 0.88 -17.10
C LYS A 55 -16.51 0.89 -15.57
N GLU A 56 -15.72 1.72 -14.89
CA GLU A 56 -15.62 1.73 -13.44
C GLU A 56 -16.36 2.92 -12.85
N LYS A 57 -17.18 2.63 -11.84
CA LYS A 57 -17.85 3.68 -11.07
C LYS A 57 -16.94 4.11 -9.93
N ILE A 58 -16.42 5.33 -10.00
CA ILE A 58 -15.55 5.93 -8.97
C ILE A 58 -16.28 7.10 -8.33
N GLU A 59 -16.33 7.11 -7.00
CA GLU A 59 -16.93 8.15 -6.18
C GLU A 59 -15.91 8.61 -5.14
N LEU A 60 -15.63 9.92 -5.08
CA LEU A 60 -14.84 10.52 -3.99
C LEU A 60 -15.81 10.84 -2.85
N LEU A 61 -15.57 10.26 -1.67
CA LEU A 61 -16.52 10.30 -0.55
C LEU A 61 -16.10 11.23 0.57
N ASN A 62 -14.80 11.26 0.90
CA ASN A 62 -14.28 12.14 1.93
C ASN A 62 -12.82 12.50 1.63
N GLU A 63 -12.51 13.78 1.81
CA GLU A 63 -11.20 14.34 1.50
C GLU A 63 -10.71 15.12 2.72
N LYS A 64 -9.55 14.72 3.26
CA LYS A 64 -8.79 15.50 4.23
C LYS A 64 -7.41 15.75 3.64
N LYS A 65 -7.18 16.98 3.20
CA LYS A 65 -5.95 17.38 2.51
C LYS A 65 -4.70 16.95 3.31
N GLU A 66 -3.72 16.36 2.63
CA GLU A 66 -2.48 15.81 3.20
C GLU A 66 -2.62 14.71 4.29
N GLU A 67 -3.84 14.23 4.56
CA GLU A 67 -4.10 13.22 5.60
C GLU A 67 -4.75 11.96 5.03
N SER A 68 -5.87 12.11 4.33
CA SER A 68 -6.62 10.97 3.82
C SER A 68 -7.52 11.29 2.63
N LEU A 69 -7.70 10.30 1.77
CA LEU A 69 -8.67 10.31 0.68
C LEU A 69 -9.46 9.00 0.70
N LEU A 70 -10.76 9.10 0.95
CA LEU A 70 -11.68 7.96 0.87
C LEU A 70 -12.40 7.98 -0.47
N ILE A 71 -12.22 6.92 -1.24
CA ILE A 71 -12.96 6.69 -2.49
C ILE A 71 -13.76 5.40 -2.40
N LYS A 72 -14.75 5.29 -3.27
CA LYS A 72 -15.49 4.05 -3.55
C LYS A 72 -15.37 3.74 -5.03
N ARG A 73 -14.81 2.57 -5.35
CA ARG A 73 -14.64 2.07 -6.73
C ARG A 73 -15.35 0.73 -6.86
N ASN A 74 -16.37 0.66 -7.72
CA ASN A 74 -17.20 -0.53 -7.95
C ASN A 74 -17.77 -1.16 -6.66
N GLY A 75 -18.18 -0.32 -5.69
CA GLY A 75 -18.76 -0.78 -4.42
C GLY A 75 -17.75 -1.16 -3.33
N ILE A 76 -16.44 -1.11 -3.62
CA ILE A 76 -15.36 -1.33 -2.66
C ILE A 76 -14.83 0.03 -2.19
N PHE A 77 -14.56 0.16 -0.89
CA PHE A 77 -14.00 1.36 -0.30
C PHE A 77 -12.47 1.27 -0.25
N TYR A 78 -11.80 2.38 -0.59
CA TYR A 78 -10.36 2.52 -0.53
C TYR A 78 -10.02 3.79 0.23
N LEU A 79 -9.33 3.64 1.36
CA LEU A 79 -8.84 4.73 2.19
C LEU A 79 -7.35 4.90 1.96
N TYR A 80 -6.99 5.89 1.16
CA TYR A 80 -5.61 6.33 0.97
C TYR A 80 -5.21 7.20 2.16
N ARG A 81 -4.06 6.91 2.76
CA ARG A 81 -3.53 7.63 3.92
C ARG A 81 -2.18 8.25 3.57
N PHE A 82 -2.05 9.51 3.92
CA PHE A 82 -0.89 10.33 3.60
C PHE A 82 -0.14 10.66 4.89
N TYR A 83 1.18 10.66 4.80
CA TYR A 83 2.06 11.00 5.91
C TYR A 83 2.77 12.31 5.63
N LYS A 84 2.75 13.21 6.60
CA LYS A 84 3.58 14.41 6.68
C LYS A 84 4.25 14.46 8.05
N THR A 85 5.36 15.18 8.15
CA THR A 85 6.08 15.30 9.42
C THR A 85 5.21 16.03 10.45
N PRO A 86 5.12 15.55 11.70
CA PRO A 86 4.38 16.25 12.76
C PRO A 86 4.88 17.68 12.97
N GLU A 87 3.96 18.66 13.08
CA GLU A 87 4.30 20.09 13.17
C GLU A 87 5.26 20.42 14.32
N LEU A 88 5.18 19.70 15.45
CA LEU A 88 6.08 19.90 16.60
C LEU A 88 7.56 19.68 16.24
N LEU A 89 7.85 18.89 15.21
CA LEU A 89 9.22 18.61 14.77
C LEU A 89 9.80 19.74 13.92
N LYS A 90 8.99 20.70 13.46
CA LYS A 90 9.44 21.81 12.61
C LYS A 90 10.53 22.66 13.25
N GLU A 91 10.45 22.84 14.57
CA GLU A 91 11.42 23.62 15.35
C GLU A 91 12.80 22.95 15.44
N VAL A 92 12.82 21.61 15.45
CA VAL A 92 14.06 20.82 15.64
C VAL A 92 14.63 20.27 14.33
N ARG A 93 13.86 20.34 13.24
CA ARG A 93 14.23 19.89 11.90
C ARG A 93 14.02 21.02 10.90
N PRO A 94 14.91 22.02 10.87
CA PRO A 94 14.77 23.15 9.96
C PRO A 94 14.77 22.67 8.50
N LYS A 95 13.76 23.10 7.74
CA LYS A 95 13.72 22.92 6.29
C LYS A 95 14.76 23.85 5.66
N ARG A 96 15.55 23.36 4.70
CA ARG A 96 16.44 24.22 3.91
C ARG A 96 15.58 25.21 3.11
N GLU A 97 15.79 26.50 3.31
CA GLU A 97 15.04 27.55 2.59
C GLU A 97 15.18 27.37 1.07
N GLY A 98 14.04 27.36 0.37
CA GLY A 98 13.99 27.21 -1.10
C GLY A 98 14.25 25.80 -1.66
N GLY A 99 14.51 24.80 -0.80
CA GLY A 99 14.67 23.41 -1.23
C GLY A 99 13.34 22.72 -1.56
N ARG A 100 13.30 21.95 -2.66
CA ARG A 100 12.20 21.01 -2.92
C ARG A 100 12.20 19.93 -1.84
N GLU A 101 11.02 19.47 -1.45
CA GLU A 101 10.91 18.29 -0.61
C GLU A 101 11.59 17.11 -1.30
N SER A 102 12.44 16.48 -0.54
CA SER A 102 13.30 15.40 -0.95
C SER A 102 12.61 14.05 -0.74
N ASP A 103 13.07 13.03 -1.47
CA ASP A 103 12.47 11.70 -1.43
C ASP A 103 12.65 11.12 -0.02
N PRO A 104 11.56 10.79 0.69
CA PRO A 104 11.59 10.31 2.08
C PRO A 104 12.42 9.02 2.26
N SER A 105 12.70 8.31 1.17
CA SER A 105 13.46 7.09 1.19
C SER A 105 14.97 7.36 1.29
N ILE A 106 15.45 8.57 1.00
CA ILE A 106 16.88 8.91 1.09
C ILE A 106 17.37 8.82 2.55
N ASP A 107 18.33 7.93 2.78
CA ASP A 107 18.94 7.72 4.10
C ASP A 107 19.60 9.01 4.63
N GLY A 108 19.47 9.25 5.95
CA GLY A 108 19.97 10.45 6.62
C GLY A 108 19.10 11.70 6.49
N GLN A 109 17.96 11.65 5.78
CA GLN A 109 17.09 12.80 5.60
C GLN A 109 16.12 12.97 6.78
N THR A 110 16.19 14.12 7.45
CA THR A 110 15.32 14.49 8.59
C THR A 110 14.53 15.77 8.33
N GLU A 111 14.57 16.30 7.11
CA GLU A 111 13.94 17.57 6.76
C GLU A 111 12.43 17.52 7.03
N PHE A 112 11.89 18.62 7.57
CA PHE A 112 10.46 18.75 7.80
C PHE A 112 9.69 18.71 6.48
N ARG A 113 8.75 17.77 6.35
CA ARG A 113 7.87 17.65 5.18
C ARG A 113 6.51 18.27 5.47
N GLU A 114 6.14 19.25 4.65
CA GLU A 114 4.87 19.96 4.69
C GLU A 114 3.77 19.19 3.95
N ASN A 115 4.10 18.56 2.82
CA ASN A 115 3.14 17.84 2.00
C ASN A 115 3.02 16.37 2.41
N GLY A 116 1.79 15.87 2.43
CA GLY A 116 1.45 14.49 2.70
C GLY A 116 1.74 13.59 1.51
N ILE A 117 2.41 12.47 1.78
CA ILE A 117 2.75 11.46 0.78
C ILE A 117 2.12 10.12 1.10
N LEU A 118 1.69 9.40 0.07
CA LEU A 118 1.01 8.12 0.23
C LEU A 118 1.93 7.09 0.87
N PHE A 119 1.47 6.51 1.98
CA PHE A 119 2.19 5.42 2.67
C PHE A 119 1.32 4.20 2.95
N SER A 120 -0.01 4.33 2.90
CA SER A 120 -0.92 3.23 3.20
C SER A 120 -2.23 3.34 2.43
N VAL A 121 -2.77 2.18 2.04
CA VAL A 121 -4.12 2.06 1.49
C VAL A 121 -4.88 0.97 2.23
N GLY A 122 -6.01 1.32 2.83
CA GLY A 122 -6.95 0.37 3.40
C GLY A 122 -8.08 0.05 2.41
N VAL A 123 -8.23 -1.22 2.04
CA VAL A 123 -9.30 -1.71 1.16
C VAL A 123 -10.37 -2.39 2.01
N THR A 124 -11.60 -1.88 1.95
CA THR A 124 -12.75 -2.42 2.71
C THR A 124 -13.88 -2.83 1.77
N PHE A 125 -14.38 -4.04 1.95
CA PHE A 125 -15.43 -4.64 1.12
C PHE A 125 -16.36 -5.50 1.97
N ASN A 126 -17.40 -6.09 1.36
CA ASN A 126 -18.29 -7.01 2.06
C ASN A 126 -17.55 -8.24 2.59
N LEU A 127 -18.08 -8.89 3.62
CA LEU A 127 -17.48 -10.12 4.16
C LEU A 127 -17.37 -11.20 3.08
N VAL A 128 -16.16 -11.68 2.84
CA VAL A 128 -15.83 -12.78 1.92
C VAL A 128 -15.13 -13.88 2.70
N PRO A 129 -15.38 -15.18 2.43
CA PRO A 129 -14.62 -16.26 3.04
C PRO A 129 -13.12 -16.04 2.88
N THR A 130 -12.38 -16.15 3.99
CA THR A 130 -10.94 -15.82 4.04
C THR A 130 -10.15 -16.60 2.99
N ASP A 131 -10.49 -17.86 2.80
CA ASP A 131 -9.82 -18.79 1.90
C ASP A 131 -9.83 -18.29 0.44
N LYS A 132 -10.95 -17.68 0.00
CA LYS A 132 -11.08 -17.11 -1.35
C LYS A 132 -10.19 -15.87 -1.53
N ILE A 133 -10.05 -15.06 -0.48
CA ILE A 133 -9.16 -13.91 -0.51
C ILE A 133 -7.70 -14.38 -0.47
N LYS A 134 -7.38 -15.35 0.39
CA LYS A 134 -6.05 -15.94 0.51
C LYS A 134 -5.60 -16.55 -0.82
N GLU A 135 -6.44 -17.36 -1.47
CA GLU A 135 -6.14 -17.94 -2.79
C GLU A 135 -5.80 -16.86 -3.84
N LYS A 136 -6.59 -15.77 -3.88
CA LYS A 136 -6.32 -14.64 -4.79
C LYS A 136 -5.00 -13.94 -4.48
N MET A 137 -4.71 -13.73 -3.19
CA MET A 137 -3.46 -13.11 -2.75
C MET A 137 -2.27 -14.03 -3.02
N GLU A 138 -2.42 -15.33 -2.83
CA GLU A 138 -1.37 -16.32 -3.10
C GLU A 138 -1.07 -16.44 -4.59
N LYS A 139 -2.11 -16.41 -5.43
CA LYS A 139 -1.93 -16.36 -6.88
C LYS A 139 -1.22 -15.09 -7.34
N LYS A 140 -1.43 -13.97 -6.65
CA LYS A 140 -0.84 -12.67 -7.02
C LYS A 140 0.57 -12.47 -6.47
N TYR A 141 0.84 -12.92 -5.24
CA TYR A 141 2.02 -12.55 -4.47
C TYR A 141 2.78 -13.74 -3.87
N GLY A 142 2.38 -14.98 -4.17
CA GLY A 142 2.94 -16.18 -3.54
C GLY A 142 2.42 -16.41 -2.11
N LYS A 143 3.01 -17.34 -1.37
CA LYS A 143 2.55 -17.65 0.00
C LYS A 143 2.80 -16.49 0.98
N PRO A 144 1.93 -16.29 1.98
CA PRO A 144 2.18 -15.29 3.02
C PRO A 144 3.48 -15.60 3.77
N ARG A 145 4.19 -14.54 4.15
CA ARG A 145 5.44 -14.65 4.92
C ARG A 145 5.19 -14.96 6.38
N LYS A 146 4.12 -14.39 6.95
CA LYS A 146 3.71 -14.59 8.33
C LYS A 146 2.20 -14.76 8.39
N GLU A 147 1.75 -15.63 9.29
CA GLU A 147 0.33 -15.77 9.61
C GLU A 147 0.20 -15.76 11.14
N SER A 148 -0.82 -15.08 11.62
CA SER A 148 -1.23 -15.08 13.02
C SER A 148 -2.68 -15.54 13.08
N ILE A 149 -2.97 -16.40 14.05
CA ILE A 149 -4.31 -16.89 14.35
C ILE A 149 -4.59 -16.49 15.80
N GLY A 150 -5.70 -15.81 16.04
CA GLY A 150 -6.13 -15.42 17.38
C GLY A 150 -6.58 -16.62 18.20
N ASP A 151 -6.75 -16.41 19.50
CA ASP A 151 -7.15 -17.47 20.47
C ASP A 151 -8.48 -18.13 20.11
N ASP A 152 -9.38 -17.38 19.46
CA ASP A 152 -10.67 -17.85 18.94
C ASP A 152 -10.54 -18.79 17.73
N LYS A 153 -9.31 -19.01 17.22
CA LYS A 153 -8.94 -19.80 16.05
C LYS A 153 -9.55 -19.33 14.73
N VAL A 154 -10.32 -18.25 14.74
CA VAL A 154 -11.11 -17.75 13.60
C VAL A 154 -10.74 -16.35 13.18
N SER A 155 -10.09 -15.58 14.05
CA SER A 155 -9.56 -14.24 13.78
C SER A 155 -8.05 -14.31 13.58
N GLY A 156 -7.45 -13.23 13.09
CA GLY A 156 -6.00 -13.13 12.90
C GLY A 156 -5.62 -12.28 11.70
N ALA A 157 -4.44 -12.54 11.14
CA ALA A 157 -3.96 -11.86 9.95
C ALA A 157 -2.97 -12.72 9.16
N ALA A 158 -3.00 -12.61 7.83
CA ALA A 158 -1.96 -13.11 6.95
C ALA A 158 -1.19 -11.94 6.33
N ILE A 159 0.13 -12.01 6.36
CA ILE A 159 1.02 -10.90 5.98
C ILE A 159 1.93 -11.36 4.84
N TRP A 160 1.88 -10.61 3.74
CA TRP A 160 2.85 -10.66 2.66
C TRP A 160 3.87 -9.56 2.86
N GLU A 161 5.14 -9.95 2.80
CA GLU A 161 6.28 -9.04 2.87
C GLU A 161 6.91 -9.01 1.48
N LEU A 162 6.57 -7.99 0.71
CA LEU A 162 6.97 -7.78 -0.69
C LEU A 162 7.96 -6.63 -0.72
N VAL A 163 9.11 -6.86 -0.06
CA VAL A 163 10.13 -5.86 0.21
C VAL A 163 11.45 -6.34 -0.39
N GLU A 164 12.06 -5.51 -1.23
CA GLU A 164 13.42 -5.74 -1.72
C GLU A 164 14.42 -5.22 -0.69
N ARG A 165 14.94 -6.15 0.13
CA ARG A 165 15.82 -5.84 1.25
C ARG A 165 17.26 -5.53 0.84
N ARG A 166 17.63 -5.79 -0.41
CA ARG A 166 18.99 -5.49 -0.92
C ARG A 166 19.17 -4.02 -1.26
N GLU A 167 18.09 -3.27 -1.39
CA GLU A 167 18.11 -1.82 -1.57
C GLU A 167 18.19 -1.13 -0.20
N ASN A 168 18.97 -0.05 -0.12
CA ASN A 168 19.03 0.84 1.04
C ASN A 168 18.67 2.25 0.56
N PRO A 169 17.49 2.78 0.90
CA PRO A 169 16.44 2.21 1.77
C PRO A 169 15.74 0.97 1.17
N PRO A 170 15.11 0.12 1.99
CA PRO A 170 14.30 -0.99 1.50
C PRO A 170 13.09 -0.48 0.71
N ARG A 171 12.94 -0.96 -0.53
CA ARG A 171 11.79 -0.65 -1.39
C ARG A 171 10.74 -1.75 -1.35
N GLY A 172 9.50 -1.38 -1.68
CA GLY A 172 8.35 -2.27 -1.66
C GLY A 172 7.43 -2.02 -0.48
N GLY A 173 6.76 -3.07 0.01
CA GLY A 173 5.73 -2.91 1.00
C GLY A 173 5.17 -4.20 1.59
N PHE A 174 4.14 -4.02 2.40
CA PHE A 174 3.43 -5.10 3.09
C PHE A 174 1.98 -5.13 2.63
N ALA A 175 1.42 -6.33 2.49
CA ALA A 175 -0.02 -6.53 2.39
C ALA A 175 -0.50 -7.36 3.57
N VAL A 176 -1.48 -6.84 4.31
CA VAL A 176 -2.06 -7.46 5.49
C VAL A 176 -3.51 -7.79 5.21
N VAL A 177 -3.82 -9.08 5.17
CA VAL A 177 -5.18 -9.59 5.04
C VAL A 177 -5.71 -9.86 6.44
N TRP A 178 -6.72 -9.11 6.87
CA TRP A 178 -7.34 -9.31 8.17
C TRP A 178 -8.36 -10.44 8.12
N ARG A 179 -8.27 -11.30 9.13
CA ARG A 179 -9.18 -12.43 9.33
C ARG A 179 -10.04 -12.11 10.55
N GLU A 180 -11.35 -12.21 10.37
CA GLU A 180 -12.36 -11.94 11.38
C GLU A 180 -13.30 -13.15 11.51
N GLY A 181 -13.62 -13.55 12.74
CA GLY A 181 -14.60 -14.60 12.99
C GLY A 181 -16.03 -14.13 12.75
N TYR A 182 -16.79 -14.83 11.91
CA TYR A 182 -18.23 -14.67 11.79
C TYR A 182 -18.92 -16.04 11.75
N LYS A 183 -19.88 -16.27 12.65
CA LYS A 183 -20.57 -17.57 12.82
C LYS A 183 -19.61 -18.77 12.90
N LYS A 184 -18.50 -18.63 13.66
CA LYS A 184 -17.43 -19.63 13.84
C LYS A 184 -16.66 -20.00 12.56
N ALA A 185 -16.80 -19.22 11.49
CA ALA A 185 -16.03 -19.37 10.26
C ALA A 185 -15.19 -18.10 9.99
N PRO A 186 -14.05 -18.23 9.30
CA PRO A 186 -13.16 -17.11 9.06
C PRO A 186 -13.55 -16.31 7.81
N TYR A 187 -13.73 -15.01 7.97
CA TYR A 187 -14.02 -14.09 6.87
C TYR A 187 -13.02 -12.94 6.82
N THR A 188 -12.93 -12.30 5.66
CA THR A 188 -12.16 -11.08 5.44
C THR A 188 -13.08 -10.03 4.86
N ARG A 189 -12.94 -8.80 5.36
CA ARG A 189 -13.56 -7.60 4.79
C ARG A 189 -12.57 -6.44 4.61
N ARG A 190 -11.33 -6.60 5.09
CA ARG A 190 -10.31 -5.57 5.10
C ARG A 190 -8.95 -6.12 4.70
N ILE A 191 -8.29 -5.41 3.79
CA ILE A 191 -6.88 -5.63 3.45
C ILE A 191 -6.18 -4.28 3.55
N ASP A 192 -5.07 -4.20 4.28
CA ASP A 192 -4.24 -2.99 4.28
C ASP A 192 -2.93 -3.22 3.53
N TYR A 193 -2.54 -2.20 2.78
CA TYR A 193 -1.24 -2.12 2.11
C TYR A 193 -0.43 -0.99 2.76
N PHE A 194 0.87 -1.21 2.90
CA PHE A 194 1.80 -0.27 3.54
C PHE A 194 3.10 -0.20 2.77
N SER A 195 3.69 0.99 2.71
CA SER A 195 5.04 1.17 2.20
C SER A 195 6.09 0.73 3.22
N ALA A 196 7.14 0.05 2.76
CA ALA A 196 8.25 -0.36 3.60
C ALA A 196 9.16 0.82 3.98
N ASN A 197 9.48 1.69 3.04
CA ASN A 197 10.36 2.84 3.26
C ASN A 197 9.79 3.83 4.29
N LEU A 198 8.51 4.19 4.14
CA LEU A 198 7.87 5.19 5.00
C LEU A 198 7.60 4.68 6.41
N LYS A 199 7.52 3.37 6.60
CA LYS A 199 7.45 2.79 7.95
C LYS A 199 8.64 3.21 8.81
N GLU A 200 9.86 3.19 8.25
CA GLU A 200 11.08 3.53 8.97
C GLU A 200 11.14 5.04 9.28
N VAL A 201 10.78 5.87 8.30
CA VAL A 201 10.68 7.33 8.48
C VAL A 201 9.66 7.68 9.58
N ILE A 202 8.46 7.11 9.52
CA ILE A 202 7.40 7.34 10.51
C ILE A 202 7.87 6.89 11.91
N ALA A 203 8.54 5.75 12.01
CA ALA A 203 9.06 5.26 13.29
C ALA A 203 10.11 6.22 13.89
N LYS A 204 11.02 6.73 13.07
CA LYS A 204 12.03 7.72 13.49
C LYS A 204 11.38 9.03 13.94
N ASP A 205 10.44 9.55 13.16
CA ASP A 205 9.71 10.78 13.50
C ASP A 205 8.89 10.63 14.78
N TYR A 206 8.33 9.44 15.03
CA TYR A 206 7.64 9.15 16.27
C TYR A 206 8.58 9.28 17.48
N VAL A 207 9.77 8.67 17.44
CA VAL A 207 10.76 8.76 18.53
C VAL A 207 11.16 10.22 18.80
N ASP A 208 11.43 10.99 17.74
CA ASP A 208 11.79 12.40 17.87
C ASP A 208 10.62 13.23 18.45
N PHE A 209 9.40 12.94 18.02
CA PHE A 209 8.19 13.63 18.49
C PHE A 209 8.01 13.48 20.00
N PHE A 210 8.17 12.25 20.53
CA PHE A 210 8.11 12.02 21.98
C PHE A 210 9.19 12.80 22.72
N SER A 211 10.42 12.81 22.19
CA SER A 211 11.54 13.51 22.81
C SER A 211 11.31 15.02 22.88
N VAL A 212 10.79 15.63 21.81
CA VAL A 212 10.44 17.05 21.77
C VAL A 212 9.29 17.37 22.72
N GLN A 213 8.25 16.53 22.73
CA GLN A 213 7.09 16.72 23.61
C GLN A 213 7.49 16.62 25.09
N GLU A 214 8.34 15.66 25.45
CA GLU A 214 8.89 15.52 26.79
C GLU A 214 9.73 16.74 27.17
N THR A 215 10.64 17.18 26.29
CA THR A 215 11.46 18.38 26.53
C THR A 215 10.61 19.63 26.73
N LYS A 216 9.55 19.82 25.93
CA LYS A 216 8.60 20.94 26.09
C LYS A 216 7.91 20.86 27.44
N THR A 217 7.41 19.68 27.81
CA THR A 217 6.75 19.44 29.09
C THR A 217 7.68 19.72 30.28
N LEU A 218 8.93 19.26 30.22
CA LEU A 218 9.93 19.52 31.26
C LEU A 218 10.27 21.02 31.38
N ARG A 219 10.36 21.74 30.26
CA ARG A 219 10.58 23.19 30.25
C ARG A 219 9.41 23.93 30.91
N ASP A 220 8.18 23.55 30.60
CA ASP A 220 6.97 24.18 31.14
C ASP A 220 6.80 23.91 32.66
N LEU A 221 7.47 22.89 33.20
CA LEU A 221 7.49 22.56 34.63
C LEU A 221 8.55 23.34 35.43
N ILE A 222 9.51 23.99 34.77
CA ILE A 222 10.51 24.84 35.43
C ILE A 222 9.97 26.29 35.42
N PRO A 223 9.61 26.88 36.57
CA PRO A 223 9.04 28.22 36.67
C PRO A 223 9.95 29.34 36.15
#